data_AF-A0A4P6HK52-F1
#
_entry.id   AF-A0A4P6HK52-F1
#
_cell.length_a   1.000
_cell.length_b   1.000
_cell.length_c   1.000
_cell.angle_alpha   90.00
_cell.angle_beta   90.00
_cell.angle_gamma   90.00
#
_symmetry.space_group_name_H-M   'P 1'
#
loop_
_entity.id
_entity.type
_entity.pdbx_description
1 polymer ?
#
loop_
_entity_poly.entity_id
_entity_poly.type
_entity_poly.pdbx_seq_one_letter_code
_entity_poly.pdbx_strand_id
1 'polypeptide(L)'
;MKPFAKPVSIFVGLGFPRDVETVDEAFEILNEWVGSRSPTHEQALAAARTALTEGNVAVARLAFEAFARKTGILAPDALELAAAKAADEWLTA
;
A
#
# COMPACT_ATOMS: atom_id res chain seq x y z
N MET A 1 -12.39 -10.11 11.48
CA MET A 1 -11.05 -9.68 11.04
C MET A 1 -10.53 -10.65 10.01
N LYS A 2 -10.11 -10.18 8.84
CA LYS A 2 -9.61 -11.01 7.73
C LYS A 2 -8.12 -10.73 7.49
N PRO A 3 -7.21 -11.54 8.07
CA PRO A 3 -5.77 -11.27 8.02
C PRO A 3 -5.16 -11.64 6.66
N PHE A 4 -4.19 -10.86 6.21
CA PHE A 4 -3.35 -11.20 5.09
C PHE A 4 -2.36 -12.31 5.46
N ALA A 5 -2.03 -13.18 4.49
CA ALA A 5 -1.00 -14.20 4.67
C ALA A 5 0.40 -13.59 4.90
N LYS A 6 0.62 -12.38 4.37
CA LYS A 6 1.80 -11.56 4.61
C LYS A 6 1.38 -10.08 4.62
N PRO A 7 1.84 -9.27 5.59
CA PRO A 7 1.51 -7.86 5.63
C PRO A 7 1.98 -7.11 4.40
N VAL A 8 1.36 -5.95 4.16
CA VAL A 8 1.81 -4.96 3.19
C VAL A 8 2.35 -3.76 3.97
N SER A 9 3.67 -3.58 3.95
CA SER A 9 4.32 -2.47 4.66
C SER A 9 4.23 -1.18 3.84
N ILE A 10 3.65 -0.13 4.41
CA ILE A 10 3.47 1.17 3.75
C ILE A 10 4.03 2.31 4.59
N PHE A 11 4.33 3.44 3.96
CA PHE A 11 4.57 4.70 4.65
C PHE A 11 3.25 5.47 4.83
N VAL A 12 2.93 5.80 6.08
CA VAL A 12 1.86 6.74 6.43
C VAL A 12 2.46 7.87 7.29
N GLY A 13 2.30 9.12 6.88
CA GLY A 13 2.79 10.27 7.63
C GLY A 13 4.33 10.39 7.67
N LEU A 14 4.90 10.48 8.87
CA LEU A 14 6.27 10.97 9.15
C LEU A 14 7.42 9.98 8.88
N GLY A 15 7.24 8.99 7.99
CA GLY A 15 8.36 8.23 7.42
C GLY A 15 8.78 6.95 8.13
N PHE A 16 7.96 6.38 9.02
CA PHE A 16 8.16 5.00 9.50
C PHE A 16 7.22 4.04 8.76
N PRO A 17 7.71 2.85 8.32
CA PRO A 17 6.84 1.85 7.75
C PRO A 17 5.83 1.37 8.80
N ARG A 18 4.57 1.25 8.39
CA ARG A 18 3.52 0.56 9.11
C ARG A 18 3.15 -0.70 8.32
N ASP A 19 3.01 -1.81 9.02
CA ASP A 19 2.42 -3.02 8.45
C ASP A 19 0.89 -2.89 8.42
N VAL A 20 0.33 -3.20 7.25
CA VAL A 20 -1.11 -3.42 7.07
C VAL A 20 -1.31 -4.92 7.04
N GLU A 21 -1.92 -5.45 8.10
CA GLU A 21 -2.02 -6.89 8.36
C GLU A 21 -3.37 -7.45 7.93
N THR A 22 -4.39 -6.61 7.76
CA THR A 22 -5.76 -7.07 7.55
C THR A 22 -6.48 -6.35 6.41
N VAL A 23 -7.52 -6.99 5.87
CA VAL A 23 -8.43 -6.36 4.91
C VAL A 23 -9.12 -5.14 5.52
N ASP A 24 -9.45 -5.19 6.81
CA ASP A 24 -10.11 -4.13 7.55
C ASP A 24 -9.25 -2.85 7.56
N GLU A 25 -7.97 -2.95 7.91
CA GLU A 25 -7.03 -1.82 7.88
C GLU A 25 -6.78 -1.30 6.46
N ALA A 26 -6.63 -2.21 5.49
CA ALA A 26 -6.46 -1.82 4.09
C ALA A 26 -7.69 -1.03 3.58
N PHE A 27 -8.90 -1.47 3.95
CA PHE A 27 -10.14 -0.79 3.60
C PHE A 27 -10.24 0.60 4.25
N GLU A 28 -9.88 0.73 5.53
CA GLU A 28 -9.85 2.01 6.24
C GLU A 28 -8.91 3.00 5.54
N ILE A 29 -7.66 2.59 5.27
CA ILE A 29 -6.66 3.42 4.56
C ILE A 29 -7.16 3.87 3.19
N LEU A 30 -7.78 2.96 2.42
CA LEU A 30 -8.34 3.29 1.12
C LEU A 30 -9.51 4.26 1.23
N ASN A 31 -10.37 4.12 2.23
CA ASN A 31 -11.54 4.97 2.42
C ASN A 31 -11.15 6.40 2.86
N GLU A 32 -10.12 6.51 3.70
CA GLU A 32 -9.57 7.78 4.20
C GLU A 32 -8.57 8.44 3.24
N TRP A 33 -8.27 7.80 2.11
CA TRP A 33 -7.31 8.33 1.14
C TRP A 33 -7.75 9.68 0.56
N VAL A 34 -6.92 10.70 0.82
CA VAL A 34 -7.08 12.09 0.35
C VAL A 34 -6.29 12.39 -0.94
N GLY A 35 -5.44 11.48 -1.40
CA GLY A 35 -4.68 11.62 -2.64
C GLY A 35 -5.52 11.33 -3.90
N SER A 36 -4.85 11.17 -5.04
CA SER A 36 -5.55 10.83 -6.30
C SER A 36 -6.29 9.50 -6.18
N ARG A 37 -7.60 9.53 -6.41
CA ARG A 37 -8.46 8.33 -6.52
C ARG A 37 -8.42 7.78 -7.93
N SER A 38 -7.25 7.25 -8.29
CA SER A 38 -7.02 6.62 -9.59
C SER A 38 -7.83 5.32 -9.75
N PRO A 39 -7.94 4.75 -10.97
CA PRO A 39 -8.54 3.43 -11.16
C PRO A 39 -7.94 2.33 -10.26
N THR A 40 -6.66 2.44 -9.92
CA THR A 40 -6.00 1.49 -8.99
C THR A 40 -6.55 1.60 -7.57
N HIS A 41 -6.90 2.82 -7.14
CA HIS A 41 -7.53 3.06 -5.84
C HIS A 41 -8.95 2.49 -5.81
N GLU A 42 -9.74 2.73 -6.85
CA GLU A 42 -11.11 2.19 -6.96
C GLU A 42 -11.13 0.66 -6.98
N GLN A 43 -10.21 0.04 -7.73
CA GLN A 43 -10.05 -1.42 -7.78
C GLN A 43 -9.67 -2.00 -6.41
N ALA A 44 -8.73 -1.37 -5.70
CA ALA A 44 -8.33 -1.79 -4.37
C ALA A 44 -9.49 -1.66 -3.36
N LEU A 45 -10.23 -0.54 -3.41
CA LEU A 45 -11.38 -0.30 -2.53
C LEU A 45 -12.51 -1.30 -2.77
N ALA A 46 -12.80 -1.61 -4.04
CA ALA A 46 -13.79 -2.62 -4.40
C ALA A 46 -13.37 -4.01 -3.91
N ALA A 47 -12.11 -4.42 -4.17
CA ALA A 47 -11.59 -5.71 -3.74
C ALA A 47 -11.61 -5.86 -2.21
N ALA A 48 -11.20 -4.82 -1.47
CA ALA A 48 -11.24 -4.82 -0.01
C ALA A 48 -12.69 -4.92 0.51
N ARG A 49 -13.61 -4.14 -0.04
CA ARG A 49 -15.04 -4.19 0.32
C ARG A 49 -15.64 -5.58 0.11
N THR A 50 -15.41 -6.19 -1.05
CA THR A 50 -15.90 -7.55 -1.33
C THR A 50 -15.24 -8.56 -0.40
N ALA A 51 -13.92 -8.42 -0.15
CA ALA A 51 -13.22 -9.30 0.77
C ALA A 51 -13.72 -9.18 2.21
N LEU A 52 -14.27 -8.05 2.67
CA LEU A 52 -14.86 -7.94 4.01
C LEU A 52 -16.09 -8.83 4.20
N THR A 53 -16.88 -9.09 3.16
CA THR A 53 -18.06 -9.97 3.22
C THR A 53 -17.74 -11.40 2.79
N GLU A 54 -17.46 -11.62 1.51
CA GLU A 54 -17.43 -12.95 0.87
C GLU A 54 -16.24 -13.18 -0.08
N GLY A 55 -15.48 -12.13 -0.38
CA GLY A 55 -14.39 -12.14 -1.35
C GLY A 55 -13.09 -12.77 -0.86
N ASN A 56 -12.14 -12.84 -1.80
CA ASN A 56 -10.83 -13.42 -1.55
C ASN A 56 -9.86 -12.41 -0.93
N VAL A 57 -9.36 -12.73 0.25
CA VAL A 57 -8.38 -11.94 1.01
C VAL A 57 -7.08 -11.70 0.24
N ALA A 58 -6.59 -12.70 -0.51
CA ALA A 58 -5.38 -12.56 -1.32
C ALA A 58 -5.57 -11.57 -2.48
N VAL A 59 -6.77 -11.51 -3.06
CA VAL A 59 -7.10 -10.53 -4.12
C VAL A 59 -7.12 -9.12 -3.54
N ALA A 60 -7.74 -8.92 -2.38
CA ALA A 60 -7.72 -7.62 -1.69
C ALA A 60 -6.29 -7.18 -1.34
N ARG A 61 -5.47 -8.09 -0.83
CA ARG A 61 -4.04 -7.83 -0.53
C ARG A 61 -3.29 -7.38 -1.78
N LEU A 62 -3.41 -8.11 -2.89
CA LEU A 62 -2.71 -7.80 -4.14
C LEU A 62 -3.16 -6.46 -4.72
N ALA A 63 -4.45 -6.18 -4.68
CA ALA A 63 -4.98 -4.89 -5.14
C ALA A 63 -4.49 -3.73 -4.28
N PHE A 64 -4.44 -3.91 -2.94
CA PHE A 64 -3.89 -2.91 -2.03
C PHE A 64 -2.40 -2.67 -2.24
N GLU A 65 -1.60 -3.72 -2.45
CA GLU A 65 -0.17 -3.60 -2.76
C GLU A 65 0.05 -2.83 -4.08
N ALA A 66 -0.75 -3.12 -5.10
CA ALA A 66 -0.70 -2.40 -6.38
C ALA A 66 -1.04 -0.90 -6.22
N PHE A 67 -2.05 -0.60 -5.41
CA PHE A 67 -2.37 0.78 -5.01
C PHE A 67 -1.18 1.44 -4.31
N ALA A 68 -0.61 0.81 -3.28
CA ALA A 68 0.50 1.34 -2.51
C ALA A 68 1.75 1.61 -3.38
N ARG A 69 2.04 0.69 -4.32
CA ARG A 69 3.11 0.88 -5.30
C ARG A 69 2.81 2.06 -6.22
N LYS A 70 1.59 2.16 -6.74
CA LYS A 70 1.19 3.22 -7.66
C LYS A 70 1.23 4.62 -7.02
N THR A 71 0.91 4.72 -5.75
CA THR A 71 0.97 5.98 -4.98
C THR A 71 2.33 6.26 -4.38
N GLY A 72 3.29 5.33 -4.52
CA GLY A 72 4.66 5.49 -4.04
C GLY A 72 4.82 5.34 -2.53
N ILE A 73 3.84 4.76 -1.84
CA ILE A 73 3.85 4.57 -0.39
C ILE A 73 4.27 3.14 0.02
N LEU A 74 4.46 2.22 -0.93
CA LEU A 74 4.95 0.87 -0.63
C LEU A 74 6.37 0.94 -0.07
N ALA A 75 6.55 0.52 1.18
CA ALA A 75 7.76 0.86 1.94
C ALA A 75 9.06 0.26 1.35
N PRO A 76 9.13 -1.02 0.94
CA PRO A 76 10.32 -1.56 0.29
C PRO A 76 10.73 -0.77 -0.96
N ASP A 77 9.79 -0.53 -1.89
CA ASP A 77 10.03 0.21 -3.13
C ASP A 77 10.47 1.66 -2.85
N ALA A 78 9.87 2.31 -1.84
CA ALA A 78 10.22 3.67 -1.45
C ALA A 78 11.60 3.78 -0.76
N LEU A 79 11.97 2.79 0.06
CA LEU A 79 13.31 2.70 0.66
C LEU A 79 14.38 2.45 -0.39
N GLU A 80 14.13 1.54 -1.33
CA GLU A 80 15.02 1.26 -2.46
C GLU A 80 15.23 2.52 -3.32
N LEU A 81 14.15 3.23 -3.65
CA LEU A 81 14.21 4.48 -4.39
C LEU A 81 14.99 5.56 -3.63
N ALA A 82 14.80 5.68 -2.32
CA ALA A 82 15.54 6.64 -1.50
C ALA A 82 17.04 6.32 -1.46
N ALA A 83 17.41 5.04 -1.30
CA ALA A 83 18.79 4.59 -1.32
C ALA A 83 19.46 4.84 -2.68
N ALA A 84 18.74 4.55 -3.78
CA ALA A 84 19.24 4.81 -5.13
C ALA A 84 19.50 6.30 -5.39
N LYS A 85 18.59 7.18 -4.96
CA LYS A 85 18.76 8.65 -5.06
C LYS A 85 19.94 9.15 -4.26
N ALA A 86 20.09 8.69 -3.01
CA ALA A 86 21.23 9.04 -2.19
C ALA A 86 22.56 8.60 -2.82
N ALA A 87 22.62 7.41 -3.43
CA ALA A 87 23.82 6.94 -4.12
C ALA A 87 24.17 7.81 -5.35
N ASP A 88 23.18 8.22 -6.13
CA ASP A 88 23.37 9.10 -7.31
C ASP A 88 23.88 10.49 -6.90
N GLU A 89 23.32 11.08 -5.84
CA GLU A 89 23.79 12.35 -5.27
C GLU A 89 25.26 12.26 -4.83
N TRP A 90 25.68 11.15 -4.22
CA TRP A 90 27.07 10.95 -3.80
C TRP A 90 28.05 10.80 -4.97
N LEU A 91 27.61 10.21 -6.09
CA LEU A 91 28.45 10.00 -7.26
C LEU A 91 28.59 11.26 -8.13
N THR A 92 27.66 12.21 -7.98
CA THR A 92 27.62 13.46 -8.74
C THR A 92 28.19 14.66 -7.96
N ALA A 93 28.50 14.48 -6.67
CA ALA A 93 29.14 15.45 -5.78
C ALA A 93 30.67 15.40 -5.86
#